data_AF-A0A553NQZ0-F1
#
_entry.id   AF-A0A553NQZ0-F1
#
_cell.length_a   1.000
_cell.length_b   1.000
_cell.length_c   1.000
_cell.angle_alpha   90.00
_cell.angle_beta   90.00
_cell.angle_gamma   90.00
#
_symmetry.space_group_name_H-M   'P 1'
#
loop_
_entity.id
_entity.type
_entity.pdbx_description
1 polymer ?
#
loop_
_entity_poly.entity_id
_entity_poly.type
_entity_poly.pdbx_seq_one_letter_code
_entity_poly.pdbx_strand_id
1 'polypeptide(L)'
;MDAVAEADCEAAAKAVLNIAELTANPDAPRRRERALDAAACARAAAVAARKIADASPTSQAQRRARIAENCANAAELQASLL
;
A
#
# COMPACT_ATOMS: atom_id res chain seq x y z
N MET A 1 -8.79 -15.69 9.34
CA MET A 1 -7.97 -15.33 8.16
C MET A 1 -8.37 -13.96 7.61
N ASP A 2 -9.64 -13.56 7.63
CA ASP A 2 -10.07 -12.24 7.10
C ASP A 2 -9.44 -11.02 7.81
N ALA A 3 -9.25 -11.05 9.13
CA ALA A 3 -8.67 -9.93 9.89
C ALA A 3 -7.23 -9.58 9.45
N VAL A 4 -6.46 -10.55 8.96
CA VAL A 4 -5.07 -10.31 8.50
C VAL A 4 -5.09 -9.61 7.13
N ALA A 5 -5.95 -10.06 6.21
CA ALA A 5 -6.13 -9.38 4.92
C ALA A 5 -6.71 -7.95 5.08
N GLU A 6 -7.42 -7.69 6.17
CA GLU A 6 -7.88 -6.33 6.53
C GLU A 6 -6.72 -5.42 6.91
N ALA A 7 -5.87 -5.90 7.82
CA ALA A 7 -4.71 -5.16 8.29
C ALA A 7 -3.72 -4.86 7.15
N ASP A 8 -3.48 -5.81 6.25
CA ASP A 8 -2.62 -5.61 5.08
C ASP A 8 -3.22 -4.58 4.11
N CYS A 9 -4.53 -4.61 3.90
CA CYS A 9 -5.23 -3.61 3.08
C CYS A 9 -5.13 -2.20 3.70
N GLU A 10 -5.28 -2.08 5.01
CA GLU A 10 -5.16 -0.80 5.73
C GLU A 10 -3.72 -0.27 5.69
N ALA A 11 -2.72 -1.13 5.82
CA ALA A 11 -1.30 -0.77 5.70
C ALA A 11 -0.98 -0.18 4.31
N ALA A 12 -1.49 -0.82 3.25
CA ALA A 12 -1.33 -0.30 1.89
C ALA A 12 -2.02 1.07 1.71
N ALA A 13 -3.21 1.26 2.28
CA ALA A 13 -3.90 2.56 2.22
C ALA A 13 -3.16 3.66 3.00
N LYS A 14 -2.62 3.35 4.19
CA LYS A 14 -1.80 4.28 4.99
C LYS A 14 -0.55 4.73 4.26
N ALA A 15 0.10 3.83 3.51
CA ALA A 15 1.26 4.19 2.71
C ALA A 15 0.94 5.24 1.63
N VAL A 16 -0.22 5.16 0.98
CA VAL A 16 -0.68 6.19 0.01
C VAL A 16 -0.87 7.53 0.70
N LEU A 17 -1.49 7.56 1.88
CA LEU A 17 -1.68 8.79 2.65
C LEU A 17 -0.34 9.44 3.03
N ASN A 18 0.62 8.63 3.50
CA ASN A 18 1.96 9.12 3.83
C ASN A 18 2.66 9.75 2.61
N ILE A 19 2.53 9.17 1.43
CA ILE A 19 3.14 9.72 0.21
C ILE A 19 2.42 11.00 -0.24
N ALA A 20 1.10 11.07 -0.09
CA ALA A 20 0.34 12.28 -0.35
C ALA A 20 0.77 13.44 0.57
N GLU A 21 0.97 13.17 1.86
CA GLU A 21 1.50 14.16 2.82
C GLU A 21 2.91 14.61 2.46
N LEU A 22 3.79 13.69 2.07
CA LEU A 22 5.14 14.02 1.58
C LEU A 22 5.08 14.87 0.31
N THR A 23 4.17 14.57 -0.62
CA THR A 23 3.96 15.35 -1.85
C THR A 23 3.50 16.77 -1.53
N ALA A 24 2.59 16.92 -0.56
CA ALA A 24 2.08 18.22 -0.12
C ALA A 24 3.12 19.05 0.66
N ASN A 25 4.18 18.44 1.18
CA ASN A 25 5.24 19.12 1.93
C ASN A 25 6.60 19.04 1.20
N PRO A 26 6.91 20.00 0.31
CA PRO A 26 8.16 20.00 -0.45
C PRO A 26 9.43 20.15 0.39
N ASP A 27 9.32 20.73 1.59
CA ASP A 27 10.44 20.93 2.50
C ASP A 27 10.67 19.71 3.42
N ALA A 28 9.88 18.64 3.27
CA ALA A 28 10.01 17.45 4.08
C ALA A 28 11.42 16.85 3.93
N PRO A 29 12.16 16.61 5.02
CA PRO A 29 13.48 16.01 4.94
C PRO A 29 13.38 14.60 4.37
N ARG A 30 14.28 14.27 3.44
CA ARG A 30 14.35 12.96 2.77
C ARG A 30 13.01 12.53 2.14
N ARG A 31 12.23 13.50 1.64
CA ARG A 31 10.90 13.29 1.05
C ARG A 31 10.85 12.13 0.06
N ARG A 32 11.78 12.10 -0.88
CA ARG A 32 11.86 11.06 -1.92
C ARG A 32 12.18 9.68 -1.35
N GLU A 33 13.17 9.58 -0.46
CA GLU A 33 13.54 8.32 0.21
C GLU A 33 12.35 7.76 1.01
N ARG A 34 11.70 8.60 1.82
CA ARG A 34 10.52 8.20 2.61
C ARG A 34 9.33 7.79 1.74
N ALA A 35 9.17 8.41 0.58
CA ALA A 35 8.11 8.04 -0.36
C ALA A 35 8.39 6.67 -1.01
N LEU A 36 9.65 6.37 -1.33
CA LEU A 36 10.07 5.06 -1.83
C LEU A 36 9.88 3.97 -0.76
N ASP A 37 10.24 4.24 0.50
CA ASP A 37 10.02 3.31 1.61
C ASP A 37 8.52 3.02 1.83
N ALA A 38 7.68 4.06 1.79
CA ALA A 38 6.24 3.92 1.90
C ALA A 38 5.67 3.08 0.74
N ALA A 39 6.13 3.31 -0.50
CA ALA A 39 5.72 2.51 -1.66
C ALA A 39 6.16 1.03 -1.52
N ALA A 40 7.38 0.77 -1.03
CA ALA A 40 7.85 -0.58 -0.76
C ALA A 40 7.00 -1.30 0.30
N CYS A 41 6.63 -0.60 1.37
CA CYS A 41 5.71 -1.11 2.39
C CYS A 41 4.33 -1.44 1.81
N ALA A 42 3.76 -0.56 0.98
CA ALA A 42 2.50 -0.80 0.31
C ALA A 42 2.56 -2.05 -0.58
N ARG A 43 3.67 -2.22 -1.30
CA ARG A 43 3.90 -3.38 -2.18
C ARG A 43 4.00 -4.68 -1.38
N ALA A 44 4.73 -4.68 -0.27
CA ALA A 44 4.82 -5.84 0.62
C ALA A 44 3.44 -6.23 1.18
N ALA A 45 2.65 -5.24 1.62
CA ALA A 45 1.31 -5.46 2.12
C ALA A 45 0.36 -6.01 1.04
N ALA A 46 0.44 -5.50 -0.20
CA ALA A 46 -0.33 -6.03 -1.33
C ALA A 46 0.01 -7.50 -1.63
N VAL A 47 1.30 -7.87 -1.61
CA VAL A 47 1.74 -9.25 -1.79
C VAL A 47 1.23 -10.16 -0.67
N ALA A 48 1.25 -9.70 0.58
CA ALA A 48 0.72 -10.44 1.72
C ALA A 48 -0.80 -10.67 1.58
N ALA A 49 -1.56 -9.61 1.29
CA ALA A 49 -3.00 -9.69 1.06
C ALA A 49 -3.36 -10.64 -0.09
N ARG A 50 -2.59 -10.62 -1.19
CA ARG A 50 -2.76 -11.56 -2.31
C ARG A 50 -2.54 -13.01 -1.89
N LYS A 51 -1.43 -13.31 -1.19
CA LYS A 51 -1.16 -14.66 -0.67
C LYS A 51 -2.27 -15.18 0.25
N ILE A 52 -2.85 -14.31 1.07
CA ILE A 52 -3.98 -14.68 1.94
C ILE A 52 -5.23 -14.97 1.10
N ALA A 53 -5.53 -14.13 0.09
CA ALA A 53 -6.64 -14.36 -0.82
C ALA A 53 -6.48 -15.66 -1.63
N ASP A 54 -5.25 -16.02 -2.02
CA ASP A 54 -4.99 -17.26 -2.74
C ASP A 54 -5.12 -18.49 -1.81
N ALA A 55 -4.69 -18.37 -0.55
CA ALA A 55 -4.85 -19.43 0.46
C ALA A 55 -6.30 -19.61 0.93
N SER A 56 -7.12 -18.56 0.86
CA SER A 56 -8.52 -18.55 1.27
C SER A 56 -9.35 -17.68 0.31
N PRO A 57 -9.79 -18.23 -0.84
CA PRO A 57 -10.37 -17.47 -1.96
C PRO A 57 -11.83 -17.07 -1.72
N THR A 58 -12.07 -16.31 -0.66
CA THR A 58 -13.35 -15.64 -0.44
C THR A 58 -13.43 -14.39 -1.30
N SER A 59 -14.65 -14.01 -1.71
CA SER A 59 -14.88 -12.76 -2.45
C SER A 59 -14.37 -11.53 -1.69
N GLN A 60 -14.45 -11.56 -0.36
CA GLN A 60 -13.96 -10.50 0.52
C GLN A 60 -12.42 -10.43 0.53
N ALA A 61 -11.72 -11.57 0.65
CA ALA A 61 -10.26 -11.60 0.62
C ALA A 61 -9.71 -11.16 -0.74
N GLN A 62 -10.32 -11.63 -1.85
CA GLN A 62 -9.97 -11.19 -3.20
C GLN A 62 -10.18 -9.68 -3.40
N ARG A 63 -11.30 -9.15 -2.89
CA ARG A 63 -11.57 -7.70 -2.93
C ARG A 63 -10.52 -6.92 -2.15
N ARG A 64 -10.13 -7.37 -0.96
CA ARG A 64 -9.09 -6.73 -0.13
C ARG A 64 -7.72 -6.75 -0.79
N ALA A 65 -7.31 -7.90 -1.34
CA ALA A 65 -6.07 -8.01 -2.10
C ALA A 65 -6.03 -7.02 -3.27
N ARG A 66 -7.13 -6.91 -4.03
CA ARG A 66 -7.22 -5.96 -5.15
C ARG A 66 -7.13 -4.49 -4.70
N ILE A 67 -7.73 -4.14 -3.56
CA ILE A 67 -7.60 -2.79 -2.99
C ILE A 67 -6.15 -2.52 -2.60
N ALA A 68 -5.50 -3.46 -1.90
CA ALA A 68 -4.11 -3.32 -1.50
C ALA A 68 -3.17 -3.15 -2.72
N GLU A 69 -3.38 -3.92 -3.79
CA GLU A 69 -2.66 -3.79 -5.07
C GLU A 69 -2.86 -2.42 -5.72
N ASN A 70 -4.10 -1.92 -5.76
CA ASN A 70 -4.38 -0.58 -6.28
C ASN A 70 -3.68 0.50 -5.45
N CYS A 71 -3.68 0.37 -4.12
CA CYS A 71 -2.96 1.28 -3.23
C CYS A 71 -1.45 1.22 -3.46
N ALA A 72 -0.85 0.04 -3.59
CA ALA A 72 0.57 -0.12 -3.89
C ALA A 72 0.94 0.54 -5.23
N ASN A 73 0.14 0.31 -6.28
CA ASN A 73 0.37 0.94 -7.58
C ASN A 73 0.25 2.48 -7.51
N ALA A 74 -0.72 3.00 -6.78
CA ALA A 74 -0.87 4.44 -6.56
C ALA A 74 0.32 5.03 -5.79
N ALA A 75 0.77 4.34 -4.73
CA ALA A 75 1.93 4.72 -3.94
C ALA A 75 3.23 4.76 -4.79
N GLU A 76 3.49 3.72 -5.58
CA GLU A 76 4.62 3.66 -6.51
C GLU A 76 4.58 4.81 -7.53
N LEU A 77 3.40 5.09 -8.10
CA LEU A 77 3.22 6.15 -9.08
C LEU A 77 3.43 7.53 -8.44
N GLN A 78 2.87 7.79 -7.27
CA GLN A 78 3.08 9.05 -6.55
C GLN A 78 4.54 9.24 -6.13
N ALA A 79 5.21 8.19 -5.64
CA ALA A 79 6.63 8.25 -5.30
C ALA A 79 7.52 8.52 -6.53
N SER A 80 7.11 8.09 -7.73
CA SER A 80 7.84 8.37 -8.98
C SER A 80 7.74 9.83 -9.44
N LEU A 81 6.71 10.56 -8.99
CA LEU A 81 6.45 11.96 -9.33
C LEU A 81 7.17 12.96 -8.38
N LEU A 82 7.89 12.45 -7.37
CA LEU A 82 8.48 13.19 -6.25
C LEU A 82 9.99 13.47 -6.38
#